data_AF-A0A7C2RM96-F1
#
_entry.id   AF-A0A7C2RM96-F1
#
_cell.length_a   1.000
_cell.length_b   1.000
_cell.length_c   1.000
_cell.angle_alpha   90.00
_cell.angle_beta   90.00
_cell.angle_gamma   90.00
#
_symmetry.space_group_name_H-M   'P 1'
#
loop_
_entity.id
_entity.type
_entity.pdbx_description
1 polymer ?
#
loop_
_entity_poly.entity_id
_entity_poly.type
_entity_poly.pdbx_seq_one_letter_code
_entity_poly.pdbx_strand_id
1 'polypeptide(L)'
;MPVDALVVKGVVRDIFRSYGLSWEDAEAIADHLVLANLRGVDSHGVVRVRYYVEGIERGLIKPCGNVSQVRDWGSIVVLDGNGCLGIPAALRASRLAVDRARIHGVSIVSVSNLGHVGMLAYYTIHIAGEGLIGFAMANSPAIVAPYGGSQPVFGTNPISIAFPTKSSPVVIDMATSAVAHFRVVLASRRGGEIPWGVAIDSDGRITRDPGRVHALLPFGGYKGYALSLAIEILAGILAGKMLSIDIPRHPSTQGGLLIMAIDPGRFVDRGLYLDMIDRLIGVIKSTLTAEGHGEILIPGEPEEREYRRRSREGLDLDKETLEMLVDIARSRGVDIDKRLLG
;
A
#
# COMPACT_ATOMS: atom_id res chain seq x y z
N MET A 1 12.84 -22.38 5.17
CA MET A 1 11.92 -23.14 4.31
C MET A 1 10.72 -22.24 4.03
N PRO A 2 10.18 -22.22 2.81
CA PRO A 2 8.96 -21.48 2.54
C PRO A 2 7.83 -21.93 3.46
N VAL A 3 7.03 -20.98 3.93
CA VAL A 3 5.93 -21.21 4.87
C VAL A 3 4.60 -21.07 4.15
N ASP A 4 3.65 -21.95 4.46
CA ASP A 4 2.31 -21.90 3.86
C ASP A 4 1.61 -20.57 4.16
N ALA A 5 1.14 -19.87 3.11
CA ALA A 5 0.52 -18.57 3.22
C ALA A 5 -0.78 -18.58 4.05
N LEU A 6 -1.55 -19.68 4.02
CA LEU A 6 -2.76 -19.83 4.83
C LEU A 6 -2.43 -19.98 6.32
N VAL A 7 -1.34 -20.68 6.63
CA VAL A 7 -0.84 -20.82 8.01
C VAL A 7 -0.45 -19.44 8.56
N VAL A 8 0.34 -18.68 7.80
CA VAL A 8 0.73 -17.31 8.16
C VAL A 8 -0.49 -16.42 8.33
N LYS A 9 -1.45 -16.49 7.39
CA LYS A 9 -2.70 -15.71 7.45
C LYS A 9 -3.50 -16.01 8.73
N GLY A 10 -3.63 -17.29 9.09
CA GLY A 10 -4.33 -17.71 10.30
C GLY A 10 -3.72 -17.11 11.57
N VAL A 11 -2.40 -17.20 11.72
CA VAL A 11 -1.68 -16.65 12.88
C VAL A 11 -1.81 -15.13 12.94
N VAL A 12 -1.65 -14.43 11.82
CA VAL A 12 -1.79 -12.96 11.78
C VAL A 12 -3.20 -12.54 12.16
N ARG A 13 -4.24 -13.21 11.65
CA ARG A 13 -5.63 -12.93 12.03
C ARG A 13 -5.81 -13.12 13.54
N ASP A 14 -5.35 -14.24 14.09
CA ASP A 14 -5.60 -14.59 15.48
C ASP A 14 -4.83 -13.66 16.44
N ILE A 15 -3.65 -13.17 16.04
CA ILE A 15 -2.97 -12.05 16.72
C ILE A 15 -3.89 -10.83 16.81
N PHE A 16 -4.43 -10.33 15.69
CA PHE A 16 -5.30 -9.15 15.73
C PHE A 16 -6.61 -9.38 16.48
N ARG A 17 -7.19 -10.58 16.40
CA ARG A 17 -8.37 -10.94 17.23
C ARG A 17 -8.06 -10.87 18.73
N SER A 18 -6.85 -11.23 19.15
CA SER A 18 -6.45 -11.10 20.55
C SER A 18 -6.46 -9.65 21.04
N TYR A 19 -6.38 -8.65 20.14
CA TYR A 19 -6.50 -7.22 20.44
C TYR A 19 -7.95 -6.72 20.47
N GLY A 20 -8.94 -7.60 20.29
CA GLY A 20 -10.36 -7.27 20.33
C GLY A 20 -10.99 -6.91 18.98
N LEU A 21 -10.26 -7.10 17.86
CA LEU A 21 -10.83 -6.92 16.54
C LEU A 21 -11.91 -7.97 16.25
N SER A 22 -12.91 -7.60 15.45
CA SER A 22 -13.85 -8.57 14.89
C SER A 22 -13.12 -9.56 13.98
N TRP A 23 -13.76 -10.69 13.69
CA TRP A 23 -13.18 -11.68 12.79
C TRP A 23 -12.93 -11.07 11.41
N GLU A 24 -13.87 -10.28 10.90
CA GLU A 24 -13.80 -9.64 9.58
C GLU A 24 -12.66 -8.61 9.48
N ASP A 25 -12.46 -7.80 10.52
CA ASP A 25 -11.38 -6.81 10.54
C ASP A 25 -10.01 -7.48 10.63
N ALA A 26 -9.89 -8.49 11.49
CA ALA A 26 -8.65 -9.25 11.62
C ALA A 26 -8.32 -10.04 10.34
N GLU A 27 -9.33 -10.62 9.69
CA GLU A 27 -9.19 -11.32 8.41
C GLU A 27 -8.77 -10.34 7.30
N ALA A 28 -9.35 -9.13 7.24
CA ALA A 28 -8.96 -8.12 6.26
C ALA A 28 -7.48 -7.70 6.40
N ILE A 29 -6.98 -7.57 7.63
CA ILE A 29 -5.57 -7.26 7.87
C ILE A 29 -4.68 -8.43 7.47
N ALA A 30 -5.02 -9.65 7.88
CA ALA A 30 -4.24 -10.83 7.56
C ALA A 30 -4.18 -11.07 6.05
N ASP A 31 -5.31 -10.95 5.36
CA ASP A 31 -5.43 -11.07 3.90
C ASP A 31 -4.57 -10.02 3.18
N HIS A 32 -4.65 -8.76 3.60
CA HIS A 32 -3.85 -7.68 3.04
C HIS A 32 -2.35 -7.94 3.17
N LEU A 33 -1.88 -8.23 4.40
CA LEU A 33 -0.45 -8.39 4.67
C LEU A 33 0.11 -9.63 3.95
N VAL A 34 -0.63 -10.74 3.95
CA VAL A 34 -0.21 -11.95 3.24
C VAL A 34 -0.25 -11.74 1.72
N LEU A 35 -1.25 -11.04 1.17
CA LEU A 35 -1.28 -10.72 -0.26
C LEU A 35 -0.09 -9.85 -0.66
N ALA A 36 0.30 -8.88 0.15
CA ALA A 36 1.49 -8.07 -0.10
C ALA A 36 2.75 -8.95 -0.17
N ASN A 37 2.92 -9.92 0.74
CA ASN A 37 4.02 -10.88 0.62
C ASN A 37 3.89 -11.79 -0.61
N LEU A 38 2.70 -12.31 -0.92
CA LEU A 38 2.51 -13.16 -2.11
C LEU A 38 2.91 -12.39 -3.39
N ARG A 39 2.63 -11.10 -3.45
CA ARG A 39 2.96 -10.21 -4.58
C ARG A 39 4.41 -9.69 -4.58
N GLY A 40 5.24 -10.11 -3.62
CA GLY A 40 6.63 -9.65 -3.50
C GLY A 40 6.80 -8.24 -2.93
N VAL A 41 5.74 -7.65 -2.38
CA VAL A 41 5.74 -6.32 -1.74
C VAL A 41 6.00 -6.48 -0.24
N ASP A 42 7.10 -7.16 0.11
CA ASP A 42 7.39 -7.63 1.47
C ASP A 42 7.45 -6.50 2.51
N SER A 43 7.84 -5.29 2.08
CA SER A 43 7.83 -4.07 2.90
C SER A 43 6.48 -3.70 3.49
N HIS A 44 5.38 -4.14 2.88
CA HIS A 44 4.00 -3.92 3.33
C HIS A 44 3.29 -5.22 3.73
N GLY A 45 4.04 -6.31 3.86
CA GLY A 45 3.53 -7.62 4.27
C GLY A 45 3.56 -7.85 5.77
N VAL A 46 3.67 -9.12 6.20
CA VAL A 46 3.55 -9.54 7.60
C VAL A 46 4.57 -8.91 8.55
N VAL A 47 5.69 -8.39 8.04
CA VAL A 47 6.64 -7.57 8.83
C VAL A 47 5.95 -6.36 9.49
N ARG A 48 4.80 -5.92 8.95
CA ARG A 48 4.01 -4.79 9.47
C ARG A 48 3.23 -5.12 10.75
N VAL A 49 3.05 -6.40 11.09
CA VAL A 49 2.34 -6.82 12.31
C VAL A 49 2.95 -6.17 13.55
N ARG A 50 4.28 -6.19 13.68
CA ARG A 50 5.02 -5.47 14.75
C ARG A 50 4.54 -4.03 14.89
N TYR A 51 4.57 -3.26 13.81
CA TYR A 51 4.32 -1.83 13.89
C TYR A 51 2.86 -1.53 14.23
N TYR A 52 1.92 -2.34 13.74
CA TYR A 52 0.50 -2.17 14.08
C TYR A 52 0.24 -2.52 15.54
N VAL A 53 0.84 -3.60 16.05
CA VAL A 53 0.79 -3.96 17.47
C VAL A 53 1.39 -2.86 18.35
N GLU A 54 2.61 -2.41 18.06
CA GLU A 54 3.27 -1.32 18.80
C GLU A 54 2.42 -0.04 18.75
N GLY A 55 1.79 0.24 17.61
CA GLY A 55 0.89 1.38 17.46
C GLY A 55 -0.36 1.29 18.35
N ILE A 56 -0.92 0.10 18.49
CA ILE A 56 -2.05 -0.17 19.40
C ILE A 56 -1.61 -0.02 20.85
N GLU A 57 -0.50 -0.64 21.23
CA GLU A 57 0.03 -0.62 22.61
C GLU A 57 0.40 0.78 23.07
N ARG A 58 0.90 1.62 22.15
CA ARG A 58 1.22 3.04 22.41
C ARG A 58 0.01 3.97 22.31
N GLY A 59 -1.18 3.46 21.97
CA GLY A 59 -2.38 4.26 21.81
C GLY A 59 -2.36 5.20 20.60
N LEU A 60 -1.47 4.98 19.62
CA LEU A 60 -1.40 5.77 18.38
C LEU A 60 -2.53 5.41 17.41
N ILE A 61 -3.03 4.18 17.49
CA ILE A 61 -4.15 3.66 16.70
C ILE A 61 -5.01 2.74 17.58
N LYS A 62 -6.30 2.63 17.26
CA LYS A 62 -7.24 1.78 17.98
C LYS A 62 -7.38 0.40 17.31
N PRO A 63 -7.56 -0.68 18.08
CA PRO A 63 -7.72 -2.04 17.57
C PRO A 63 -9.14 -2.29 17.04
N CYS A 64 -9.55 -1.53 16.03
CA CYS A 64 -10.86 -1.62 15.38
C CYS A 64 -10.71 -1.39 13.88
N GLY A 65 -11.77 -1.61 13.11
CA GLY A 65 -11.88 -1.27 11.69
C GLY A 65 -13.10 -0.42 11.31
N ASN A 66 -13.82 0.11 12.29
CA ASN A 66 -15.08 0.82 12.06
C ASN A 66 -14.85 2.19 11.42
N VAL A 67 -15.70 2.52 10.44
CA VAL A 67 -15.76 3.84 9.80
C VAL A 67 -17.11 4.49 10.07
N SER A 68 -17.11 5.80 10.22
CA SER A 68 -18.31 6.62 10.38
C SER A 68 -18.53 7.47 9.13
N GLN A 69 -19.73 7.46 8.57
CA GLN A 69 -20.06 8.35 7.45
C GLN A 69 -20.30 9.77 7.97
N VAL A 70 -19.49 10.72 7.49
CA VAL A 70 -19.58 12.14 7.87
C VAL A 70 -20.45 12.91 6.88
N ARG A 71 -20.30 12.64 5.59
CA ARG A 71 -21.10 13.25 4.50
C ARG A 71 -21.30 12.26 3.37
N ASP A 72 -22.41 12.37 2.68
CA ASP A 72 -22.75 11.57 1.50
C ASP A 72 -23.53 12.43 0.51
N TRP A 73 -22.99 12.57 -0.69
CA TRP A 73 -23.54 13.32 -1.81
C TRP A 73 -23.73 12.41 -3.04
N GLY A 74 -24.01 11.12 -2.82
CA GLY A 74 -24.16 10.12 -3.87
C GLY A 74 -22.81 9.60 -4.34
N SER A 75 -22.21 10.23 -5.35
CA SER A 75 -20.90 9.83 -5.89
C SER A 75 -19.72 10.29 -5.03
N ILE A 76 -19.95 11.12 -4.01
CA ILE A 76 -18.90 11.61 -3.12
C ILE A 76 -19.28 11.26 -1.68
N VAL A 77 -18.44 10.50 -0.99
CA VAL A 77 -18.65 10.13 0.40
C VAL A 77 -17.41 10.47 1.25
N VAL A 78 -17.66 11.06 2.42
CA VAL A 78 -16.61 11.42 3.39
C VAL A 78 -16.78 10.52 4.61
N LEU A 79 -15.73 9.77 4.93
CA LEU A 79 -15.67 8.84 6.07
C LEU A 79 -14.64 9.32 7.11
N ASP A 80 -14.93 9.02 8.37
CA ASP A 80 -13.97 9.10 9.48
C ASP A 80 -13.60 7.68 9.91
N GLY A 81 -12.30 7.39 9.99
CA GLY A 81 -11.76 6.10 10.42
C GLY A 81 -11.75 5.89 11.93
N ASN A 82 -12.24 6.85 12.72
CA ASN A 82 -12.36 6.81 14.18
C ASN A 82 -11.05 6.53 14.95
N GLY A 83 -9.90 6.74 14.31
CA GLY A 83 -8.57 6.40 14.81
C GLY A 83 -8.25 4.90 14.75
N CYS A 84 -9.06 4.11 14.03
CA CYS A 84 -8.92 2.67 13.88
C CYS A 84 -7.76 2.28 12.94
N LEU A 85 -7.46 0.97 12.85
CA LEU A 85 -6.52 0.42 11.88
C LEU A 85 -6.94 0.78 10.45
N GLY A 86 -5.95 1.13 9.63
CA GLY A 86 -6.21 1.68 8.29
C GLY A 86 -6.72 0.66 7.28
N ILE A 87 -6.22 -0.58 7.31
CA ILE A 87 -6.55 -1.60 6.30
C ILE A 87 -8.06 -1.91 6.26
N PRO A 88 -8.74 -2.22 7.38
CA PRO A 88 -10.17 -2.50 7.33
C PRO A 88 -11.02 -1.28 6.95
N ALA A 89 -10.59 -0.07 7.34
CA ALA A 89 -11.27 1.18 6.96
C ALA A 89 -11.16 1.44 5.45
N ALA A 90 -9.96 1.25 4.89
CA ALA A 90 -9.68 1.41 3.47
C ALA A 90 -10.42 0.37 2.61
N LEU A 91 -10.54 -0.88 3.07
CA LEU A 91 -11.32 -1.92 2.38
C LEU A 91 -12.82 -1.60 2.37
N ARG A 92 -13.37 -1.05 3.45
CA ARG A 92 -14.77 -0.58 3.46
C ARG A 92 -14.97 0.58 2.50
N ALA A 93 -14.03 1.52 2.47
CA ALA A 93 -14.06 2.66 1.56
C ALA A 93 -13.97 2.23 0.08
N SER A 94 -13.16 1.22 -0.24
CA SER A 94 -13.07 0.70 -1.61
C SER A 94 -14.35 0.02 -2.08
N ARG A 95 -14.96 -0.81 -1.22
CA ARG A 95 -16.28 -1.42 -1.49
C ARG A 95 -17.35 -0.36 -1.71
N LEU A 96 -17.39 0.66 -0.85
CA LEU A 96 -18.33 1.77 -1.02
C LEU A 96 -18.10 2.53 -2.34
N ALA A 97 -16.84 2.74 -2.73
CA ALA A 97 -16.52 3.38 -4.01
C ALA A 97 -17.03 2.56 -5.21
N VAL A 98 -16.90 1.22 -5.16
CA VAL A 98 -17.48 0.32 -6.18
C VAL A 98 -19.00 0.50 -6.26
N ASP A 99 -19.68 0.43 -5.12
CA ASP A 99 -21.14 0.50 -5.06
C ASP A 99 -21.67 1.83 -5.63
N ARG A 100 -21.05 2.95 -5.24
CA ARG A 100 -21.43 4.28 -5.74
C ARG A 100 -21.09 4.48 -7.22
N ALA A 101 -19.95 3.98 -7.68
CA ALA A 101 -19.56 4.10 -9.09
C ALA A 101 -20.48 3.29 -10.01
N ARG A 102 -21.03 2.15 -9.57
CA ARG A 102 -22.04 1.42 -10.34
C ARG A 102 -23.30 2.24 -10.59
N ILE A 103 -23.72 3.02 -9.60
CA ILE A 103 -24.92 3.86 -9.69
C ILE A 103 -24.64 5.12 -10.50
N HIS A 104 -23.58 5.84 -10.15
CA HIS A 104 -23.31 7.20 -10.64
C HIS A 104 -22.29 7.29 -11.78
N GLY A 105 -21.66 6.17 -12.13
CA GLY A 105 -20.57 6.08 -13.12
C GLY A 105 -19.20 6.46 -12.58
N VAL A 106 -19.14 7.29 -11.55
CA VAL A 106 -17.91 7.64 -10.82
C VAL A 106 -18.19 7.69 -9.33
N SER A 107 -17.18 7.41 -8.51
CA SER A 107 -17.23 7.62 -7.08
C SER A 107 -15.90 8.10 -6.53
N ILE A 108 -15.95 8.97 -5.53
CA ILE A 108 -14.81 9.41 -4.73
C ILE A 108 -15.16 9.22 -3.24
N VAL A 109 -14.34 8.45 -2.53
CA VAL A 109 -14.48 8.22 -1.10
C VAL A 109 -13.21 8.70 -0.40
N SER A 110 -13.35 9.67 0.49
CA SER A 110 -12.25 10.17 1.32
C SER A 110 -12.35 9.60 2.73
N VAL A 111 -11.22 9.19 3.32
CA VAL A 111 -11.14 8.72 4.70
C VAL A 111 -10.09 9.51 5.47
N SER A 112 -10.49 10.12 6.59
CA SER A 112 -9.59 10.75 7.57
C SER A 112 -9.45 9.90 8.83
N ASN A 113 -8.51 10.26 9.72
CA ASN A 113 -8.44 9.72 11.08
C ASN A 113 -8.36 8.18 11.11
N LEU A 114 -7.38 7.62 10.40
CA LEU A 114 -7.12 6.18 10.31
C LEU A 114 -5.63 5.89 10.45
N GLY A 115 -5.29 4.65 10.81
CA GLY A 115 -3.92 4.16 10.77
C GLY A 115 -3.41 3.89 9.35
N HIS A 116 -2.18 3.36 9.27
CA HIS A 116 -1.54 2.98 8.02
C HIS A 116 -2.38 1.97 7.21
N VAL A 117 -2.48 2.20 5.90
CA VAL A 117 -3.37 1.46 4.98
C VAL A 117 -2.66 0.38 4.16
N GLY A 118 -1.35 0.20 4.33
CA GLY A 118 -0.63 -0.87 3.62
C GLY A 118 -0.41 -0.58 2.12
N MET A 119 -0.20 -1.65 1.34
CA MET A 119 -0.09 -1.64 -0.11
C MET A 119 -1.40 -1.16 -0.76
N LEU A 120 -1.35 -0.08 -1.54
CA LEU A 120 -2.54 0.52 -2.15
C LEU A 120 -3.14 -0.35 -3.25
N ALA A 121 -2.31 -1.16 -3.94
CA ALA A 121 -2.78 -2.12 -4.93
C ALA A 121 -3.85 -3.08 -4.40
N TYR A 122 -3.89 -3.37 -3.10
CA TYR A 122 -4.93 -4.22 -2.50
C TYR A 122 -6.34 -3.68 -2.79
N TYR A 123 -6.52 -2.36 -2.67
CA TYR A 123 -7.80 -1.71 -2.87
C TYR A 123 -8.13 -1.50 -4.35
N THR A 124 -7.15 -1.12 -5.16
CA THR A 124 -7.36 -0.87 -6.59
C THR A 124 -7.57 -2.16 -7.37
N ILE A 125 -6.88 -3.26 -7.00
CA ILE A 125 -7.15 -4.61 -7.55
C ILE A 125 -8.57 -5.04 -7.21
N HIS A 126 -9.05 -4.80 -5.98
CA HIS A 126 -10.45 -5.09 -5.64
C HIS A 126 -11.42 -4.33 -6.55
N ILE A 127 -11.21 -3.03 -6.75
CA ILE A 127 -12.05 -2.20 -7.63
C ILE A 127 -11.99 -2.69 -9.09
N ALA A 128 -10.79 -3.04 -9.58
CA ALA A 128 -10.59 -3.57 -10.94
C ALA A 128 -11.22 -4.95 -11.14
N GLY A 129 -11.22 -5.80 -10.11
CA GLY A 129 -11.93 -7.09 -10.11
C GLY A 129 -13.44 -6.94 -10.29
N GLU A 130 -14.01 -5.80 -9.90
CA GLU A 130 -15.42 -5.45 -10.09
C GLU A 130 -15.71 -4.81 -11.46
N GLY A 131 -14.72 -4.77 -12.36
CA GLY A 131 -14.84 -4.22 -13.71
C GLY A 131 -14.74 -2.69 -13.79
N LEU A 132 -14.23 -2.05 -12.74
CA LEU A 132 -14.11 -0.58 -12.64
C LEU A 132 -12.64 -0.15 -12.63
N ILE A 133 -12.32 1.06 -13.09
CA ILE A 133 -10.99 1.63 -12.92
C ILE A 133 -10.87 2.12 -11.47
N GLY A 134 -9.86 1.65 -10.75
CA GLY A 134 -9.64 1.99 -9.34
C GLY A 134 -8.43 2.91 -9.15
N PHE A 135 -8.58 3.92 -8.30
CA PHE A 135 -7.50 4.78 -7.84
C PHE A 135 -7.45 4.77 -6.32
N ALA A 136 -6.24 4.78 -5.76
CA ALA A 136 -6.00 5.01 -4.35
C ALA A 136 -4.79 5.94 -4.17
N MET A 137 -4.90 6.90 -3.26
CA MET A 137 -3.84 7.84 -2.92
C MET A 137 -3.81 8.04 -1.41
N ALA A 138 -2.61 8.17 -0.85
CA ALA A 138 -2.42 8.37 0.58
C ALA A 138 -1.27 9.33 0.86
N ASN A 139 -1.32 10.06 1.98
CA ASN A 139 -0.13 10.70 2.55
C ASN A 139 0.32 9.97 3.83
N SER A 140 1.57 10.22 4.23
CA SER A 140 2.24 9.51 5.33
C SER A 140 3.21 10.46 6.06
N PRO A 141 3.74 10.10 7.26
CA PRO A 141 4.65 10.99 7.97
C PRO A 141 5.81 11.49 7.12
N ALA A 142 6.17 12.77 7.29
CA ALA A 142 7.16 13.43 6.46
C ALA A 142 8.54 12.77 6.50
N ILE A 143 9.00 12.28 5.35
CA ILE A 143 10.33 11.68 5.15
C ILE A 143 10.97 12.05 3.79
N VAL A 144 10.26 12.78 2.92
CA VAL A 144 10.70 13.17 1.57
C VAL A 144 10.84 14.68 1.51
N ALA A 145 11.98 15.15 0.98
CA ALA A 145 12.21 16.58 0.75
C ALA A 145 11.54 17.06 -0.56
N PRO A 146 11.06 18.31 -0.63
CA PRO A 146 10.66 18.91 -1.90
C PRO A 146 11.86 18.99 -2.85
N TYR A 147 11.60 19.06 -4.15
CA TYR A 147 12.67 19.34 -5.12
C TYR A 147 13.33 20.69 -4.80
N GLY A 148 14.65 20.69 -4.56
CA GLY A 148 15.41 21.87 -4.15
C GLY A 148 15.42 22.14 -2.63
N GLY A 149 14.69 21.36 -1.83
CA GLY A 149 14.71 21.44 -0.36
C GLY A 149 15.67 20.44 0.28
N SER A 150 16.00 20.68 1.55
CA SER A 150 16.89 19.84 2.35
C SER A 150 16.22 19.19 3.56
N GLN A 151 14.94 19.43 3.78
CA GLN A 151 14.18 18.96 4.94
C GLN A 151 12.98 18.12 4.52
N PRO A 152 12.61 17.08 5.28
CA PRO A 152 11.38 16.33 5.03
C PRO A 152 10.14 17.24 5.11
N VAL A 153 9.28 17.17 4.10
CA VAL A 153 7.98 17.89 4.05
C VAL A 153 6.85 16.93 3.68
N PHE A 154 7.11 15.98 2.78
CA PHE A 154 6.11 15.03 2.30
C PHE A 154 6.35 13.65 2.87
N GLY A 155 5.29 12.85 2.99
CA GLY A 155 5.43 11.41 3.05
C GLY A 155 5.94 10.83 1.73
N THR A 156 6.02 9.50 1.66
CA THR A 156 6.26 8.80 0.39
C THR A 156 5.09 8.94 -0.60
N ASN A 157 3.96 9.47 -0.12
CA ASN A 157 2.76 9.86 -0.87
C ASN A 157 2.48 8.96 -2.08
N PRO A 158 2.12 7.69 -1.85
CA PRO A 158 1.93 6.73 -2.92
C PRO A 158 0.63 6.97 -3.71
N ILE A 159 0.65 6.50 -4.95
CA ILE A 159 -0.51 6.39 -5.84
C ILE A 159 -0.59 4.97 -6.39
N SER A 160 -1.79 4.41 -6.37
CA SER A 160 -2.13 3.22 -7.12
C SER A 160 -3.27 3.48 -8.10
N ILE A 161 -3.16 2.91 -9.29
CA ILE A 161 -4.19 2.91 -10.32
C ILE A 161 -4.28 1.50 -10.90
N ALA A 162 -5.48 0.92 -10.92
CA ALA A 162 -5.73 -0.37 -11.55
C ALA A 162 -6.78 -0.24 -12.66
N PHE A 163 -6.48 -0.86 -13.80
CA PHE A 163 -7.36 -0.89 -14.97
C PHE A 163 -7.84 -2.32 -15.22
N PRO A 164 -9.17 -2.55 -15.31
CA PRO A 164 -9.70 -3.86 -15.63
C PRO A 164 -9.30 -4.28 -17.05
N THR A 165 -8.95 -5.56 -17.22
CA THR A 165 -8.66 -6.19 -18.52
C THR A 165 -9.49 -7.47 -18.64
N LYS A 166 -9.37 -8.22 -19.74
CA LYS A 166 -10.00 -9.56 -19.82
C LYS A 166 -9.32 -10.62 -18.97
N SER A 167 -8.12 -10.33 -18.46
CA SER A 167 -7.32 -11.26 -17.66
C SER A 167 -6.96 -10.62 -16.32
N SER A 168 -5.66 -10.50 -16.00
CA SER A 168 -5.21 -9.79 -14.80
C SER A 168 -5.25 -8.27 -15.05
N PRO A 169 -5.67 -7.45 -14.07
CA PRO A 169 -5.68 -6.01 -14.22
C PRO A 169 -4.26 -5.46 -14.44
N VAL A 170 -4.15 -4.37 -15.19
CA VAL A 170 -2.92 -3.56 -15.18
C VAL A 170 -2.90 -2.78 -13.87
N VAL A 171 -1.82 -2.87 -13.09
CA VAL A 171 -1.73 -2.24 -11.77
C VAL A 171 -0.47 -1.40 -11.69
N ILE A 172 -0.66 -0.10 -11.56
CA ILE A 172 0.39 0.85 -11.19
C ILE A 172 0.28 1.02 -9.68
N ASP A 173 1.35 0.76 -8.92
CA ASP A 173 1.41 1.03 -7.49
C ASP A 173 2.83 1.48 -7.13
N MET A 174 2.98 2.77 -6.81
CA MET A 174 4.30 3.37 -6.60
C MET A 174 4.27 4.49 -5.57
N ALA A 175 5.37 4.62 -4.83
CA ALA A 175 5.68 5.82 -4.06
C ALA A 175 6.11 6.97 -4.98
N THR A 176 5.99 8.21 -4.49
CA THR A 176 6.55 9.39 -5.17
C THR A 176 8.01 9.67 -4.84
N SER A 177 8.57 8.96 -3.84
CA SER A 177 10.00 8.95 -3.54
C SER A 177 10.78 8.09 -4.54
N ALA A 178 12.04 8.46 -4.79
CA ALA A 178 12.96 7.75 -5.68
C ALA A 178 13.29 6.33 -5.19
N VAL A 179 13.14 6.08 -3.89
CA VAL A 179 13.30 4.77 -3.28
C VAL A 179 12.29 4.60 -2.14
N ALA A 180 11.84 3.38 -1.89
CA ALA A 180 11.05 3.07 -0.70
C ALA A 180 11.90 3.18 0.57
N HIS A 181 11.37 3.80 1.63
CA HIS A 181 12.06 3.94 2.91
C HIS A 181 12.53 2.58 3.49
N PHE A 182 11.74 1.51 3.28
CA PHE A 182 12.13 0.17 3.70
C PHE A 182 13.44 -0.32 3.06
N ARG A 183 13.75 0.07 1.82
CA ARG A 183 15.04 -0.28 1.19
C ARG A 183 16.21 0.41 1.88
N VAL A 184 16.02 1.62 2.41
CA VAL A 184 17.05 2.32 3.21
C VAL A 184 17.28 1.58 4.53
N VAL A 185 16.19 1.19 5.22
CA VAL A 185 16.26 0.39 6.46
C VAL A 185 16.97 -0.94 6.20
N LEU A 186 16.64 -1.62 5.10
CA LEU A 186 17.26 -2.89 4.73
C LEU A 186 18.75 -2.74 4.39
N ALA A 187 19.12 -1.70 3.64
CA ALA A 187 20.52 -1.38 3.34
C ALA A 187 21.31 -1.12 4.62
N SER A 188 20.75 -0.34 5.55
CA SER A 188 21.37 -0.08 6.87
C SER A 188 21.61 -1.36 7.65
N ARG A 189 20.60 -2.24 7.75
CA ARG A 189 20.71 -3.54 8.45
C ARG A 189 21.76 -4.48 7.84
N ARG A 190 21.94 -4.42 6.52
CA ARG A 190 22.88 -5.28 5.78
C ARG A 190 24.27 -4.65 5.62
N GLY A 191 24.51 -3.45 6.13
CA GLY A 191 25.77 -2.72 5.94
C GLY A 191 26.05 -2.35 4.48
N GLY A 192 24.99 -2.18 3.67
CA GLY A 192 25.08 -1.85 2.24
C GLY A 192 24.82 -0.36 1.95
N GLU A 193 24.96 0.01 0.68
CA GLU A 193 24.67 1.36 0.19
C GLU A 193 23.29 1.45 -0.48
N ILE A 194 22.71 2.65 -0.50
CA ILE A 194 21.54 2.97 -1.33
C ILE A 194 21.99 3.55 -2.70
N PRO A 195 21.12 3.50 -3.72
CA PRO A 195 21.43 4.09 -5.02
C PRO A 195 21.78 5.58 -4.91
N TRP A 196 22.69 6.05 -5.76
CA TRP A 196 23.04 7.48 -5.79
C TRP A 196 21.84 8.34 -6.19
N GLY A 197 21.70 9.51 -5.56
CA GLY A 197 20.68 10.51 -5.95
C GLY A 197 19.26 10.24 -5.43
N VAL A 198 19.08 9.31 -4.48
CA VAL A 198 17.74 8.98 -3.94
C VAL A 198 17.49 9.53 -2.53
N ALA A 199 18.53 10.06 -1.86
CA ALA A 199 18.44 10.60 -0.51
C ALA A 199 19.53 11.65 -0.24
N ILE A 200 19.29 12.46 0.79
CA ILE A 200 20.19 13.50 1.29
C ILE A 200 20.42 13.35 2.80
N ASP A 201 21.56 13.84 3.27
CA ASP A 201 21.89 13.96 4.68
C ASP A 201 21.33 15.24 5.32
N SER A 202 21.61 15.46 6.60
CA SER A 202 21.13 16.61 7.38
C SER A 202 21.63 17.96 6.87
N ASP A 203 22.74 17.97 6.11
CA ASP A 203 23.29 19.15 5.47
C ASP A 203 22.73 19.36 4.06
N GLY A 204 21.82 18.50 3.61
CA GLY A 204 21.23 18.53 2.28
C GLY A 204 22.14 17.97 1.17
N ARG A 205 23.22 17.25 1.51
CA ARG A 205 24.12 16.65 0.51
C ARG A 205 23.64 15.25 0.15
N ILE A 206 23.76 14.87 -1.13
CA ILE A 206 23.41 13.52 -1.59
C ILE A 206 24.25 12.49 -0.84
N THR A 207 23.62 11.44 -0.33
CA THR A 207 24.29 10.35 0.39
C THR A 207 23.87 8.98 -0.15
N ARG A 208 24.82 8.03 -0.12
CA ARG A 208 24.56 6.59 -0.32
C ARG A 208 24.59 5.80 0.97
N ASP A 209 25.03 6.43 2.06
CA ASP A 209 25.08 5.83 3.37
C ASP A 209 23.67 5.88 3.98
N PRO A 210 23.00 4.73 4.16
CA PRO A 210 21.65 4.70 4.74
C PRO A 210 21.61 5.23 6.18
N GLY A 211 22.72 5.18 6.93
CA GLY A 211 22.82 5.70 8.30
C GLY A 211 22.88 7.24 8.36
N ARG A 212 23.22 7.89 7.24
CA ARG A 212 23.25 9.35 7.12
C ARG A 212 22.00 9.95 6.47
N VAL A 213 21.01 9.12 6.10
CA VAL A 213 19.80 9.59 5.43
C VAL A 213 18.96 10.44 6.38
N HIS A 214 18.77 11.71 6.01
CA HIS A 214 17.87 12.64 6.68
C HIS A 214 16.53 12.74 5.96
N ALA A 215 16.56 12.84 4.63
CA ALA A 215 15.37 12.87 3.78
C ALA A 215 15.58 12.06 2.49
N LEU A 216 14.50 11.45 2.01
CA LEU A 216 14.46 10.88 0.66
C LEU A 216 14.21 11.97 -0.37
N LEU A 217 14.60 11.70 -1.62
CA LEU A 217 14.33 12.56 -2.76
C LEU A 217 13.17 12.02 -3.61
N PRO A 218 12.44 12.89 -4.34
CA PRO A 218 11.37 12.48 -5.25
C PRO A 218 11.91 11.77 -6.50
N PHE A 219 11.16 10.81 -7.05
CA PHE A 219 11.56 10.16 -8.31
C PHE A 219 11.53 11.17 -9.46
N GLY A 220 12.47 11.08 -10.39
CA GLY A 220 12.51 11.99 -11.54
C GLY A 220 12.60 13.48 -11.18
N GLY A 221 13.10 13.82 -9.98
CA GLY A 221 13.27 15.18 -9.50
C GLY A 221 11.94 15.93 -9.36
N TYR A 222 11.82 17.08 -10.04
CA TYR A 222 10.66 17.97 -9.91
C TYR A 222 9.33 17.30 -10.31
N LYS A 223 9.35 16.24 -11.15
CA LYS A 223 8.14 15.53 -11.59
C LYS A 223 7.54 14.68 -10.46
N GLY A 224 8.35 13.88 -9.77
CA GLY A 224 7.91 13.14 -8.59
C GLY A 224 7.51 14.07 -7.46
N TYR A 225 8.19 15.21 -7.31
CA TYR A 225 7.78 16.27 -6.37
C TYR A 225 6.39 16.81 -6.70
N ALA A 226 6.12 17.17 -7.96
CA ALA A 226 4.81 17.67 -8.37
C ALA A 226 3.69 16.65 -8.10
N LEU A 227 3.95 15.36 -8.36
CA LEU A 227 3.00 14.29 -8.06
C LEU A 227 2.80 14.11 -6.54
N SER A 228 3.89 14.17 -5.76
CA SER A 228 3.84 14.10 -4.30
C SER A 228 3.01 15.24 -3.70
N LEU A 229 3.17 16.46 -4.22
CA LEU A 229 2.39 17.64 -3.83
C LEU A 229 0.90 17.47 -4.17
N ALA A 230 0.58 16.97 -5.36
CA ALA A 230 -0.81 16.70 -5.73
C ALA A 230 -1.46 15.68 -4.78
N ILE A 231 -0.74 14.61 -4.41
CA ILE A 231 -1.22 13.60 -3.46
C ILE A 231 -1.32 14.19 -2.03
N GLU A 232 -0.41 15.06 -1.61
CA GLU A 232 -0.51 15.75 -0.32
C GLU A 232 -1.80 16.58 -0.24
N ILE A 233 -2.15 17.29 -1.31
CA ILE A 233 -3.37 18.10 -1.37
C ILE A 233 -4.62 17.20 -1.38
N LEU A 234 -4.63 16.13 -2.18
CA LEU A 234 -5.80 15.27 -2.36
C LEU A 234 -6.02 14.30 -1.19
N ALA A 235 -4.97 13.63 -0.74
CA ALA A 235 -5.05 12.64 0.33
C ALA A 235 -4.79 13.25 1.71
N GLY A 236 -3.86 14.18 1.84
CA GLY A 236 -3.54 14.83 3.12
C GLY A 236 -4.55 15.91 3.50
N ILE A 237 -4.66 16.96 2.69
CA ILE A 237 -5.50 18.12 3.01
C ILE A 237 -6.99 17.81 2.80
N LEU A 238 -7.37 17.39 1.59
CA LEU A 238 -8.76 17.16 1.23
C LEU A 238 -9.35 15.96 1.98
N ALA A 239 -8.68 14.79 1.93
CA ALA A 239 -9.19 13.58 2.56
C ALA A 239 -8.84 13.47 4.04
N GLY A 240 -7.56 13.62 4.39
CA GLY A 240 -7.04 13.37 5.74
C GLY A 240 -7.22 14.50 6.75
N LYS A 241 -7.41 15.73 6.26
CA LYS A 241 -7.36 16.99 7.04
C LYS A 241 -6.07 17.12 7.86
N MET A 242 -4.96 16.58 7.34
CA MET A 242 -3.68 16.52 8.03
C MET A 242 -2.52 16.52 7.04
N LEU A 243 -1.54 17.39 7.27
CA LEU A 243 -0.32 17.45 6.48
C LEU A 243 0.68 16.39 6.95
N SER A 244 1.51 15.89 6.04
CA SER A 244 2.56 14.91 6.33
C SER A 244 3.50 15.31 7.48
N ILE A 245 3.76 16.61 7.64
CA ILE A 245 4.59 17.18 8.72
C ILE A 245 3.94 17.10 10.10
N ASP A 246 2.61 17.02 10.16
CA ASP A 246 1.84 17.00 11.41
C ASP A 246 1.50 15.56 11.84
N ILE A 247 1.68 14.57 10.96
CA ILE A 247 1.43 13.16 11.29
C ILE A 247 2.53 12.67 12.25
N PRO A 248 2.17 12.07 13.40
CA PRO A 248 3.15 11.48 14.31
C PRO A 248 4.05 10.47 13.57
N ARG A 249 5.37 10.59 13.73
CA ARG A 249 6.34 9.75 13.02
C ARG A 249 6.38 8.34 13.59
N HIS A 250 5.47 7.49 13.11
CA HIS A 250 5.44 6.07 13.44
C HIS A 250 4.99 5.25 12.22
N PRO A 251 5.48 4.03 11.98
CA PRO A 251 5.06 3.27 10.80
C PRO A 251 3.58 2.87 10.82
N SER A 252 2.88 2.92 11.96
CA SER A 252 1.45 2.60 12.05
C SER A 252 0.52 3.77 11.75
N THR A 253 1.04 5.00 11.63
CA THR A 253 0.23 6.21 11.44
C THR A 253 0.14 6.58 9.96
N GLN A 254 -0.88 7.38 9.65
CA GLN A 254 -1.24 7.84 8.31
C GLN A 254 -1.94 9.20 8.46
N GLY A 255 -1.98 9.99 7.39
CA GLY A 255 -2.86 11.16 7.33
C GLY A 255 -4.24 10.74 6.81
N GLY A 256 -4.41 10.81 5.50
CA GLY A 256 -5.65 10.44 4.82
C GLY A 256 -5.48 9.45 3.68
N LEU A 257 -6.63 9.02 3.20
CA LEU A 257 -6.79 8.12 2.06
C LEU A 257 -7.88 8.66 1.15
N LEU A 258 -7.59 8.76 -0.15
CA LEU A 258 -8.58 9.04 -1.18
C LEU A 258 -8.70 7.81 -2.07
N ILE A 259 -9.91 7.28 -2.22
CA ILE A 259 -10.24 6.21 -3.17
C ILE A 259 -11.17 6.77 -4.24
N MET A 260 -10.93 6.42 -5.49
CA MET A 260 -11.84 6.72 -6.59
C MET A 260 -12.09 5.46 -7.42
N ALA A 261 -13.32 5.32 -7.91
CA ALA A 261 -13.73 4.29 -8.83
C ALA A 261 -14.44 4.92 -10.04
N ILE A 262 -14.16 4.43 -11.24
CA ILE A 262 -14.76 4.90 -12.50
C ILE A 262 -15.29 3.69 -13.26
N ASP A 263 -16.55 3.74 -13.69
CA ASP A 263 -17.12 2.74 -14.59
C ASP A 263 -16.78 3.10 -16.05
N PRO A 264 -15.84 2.39 -16.71
CA PRO A 264 -15.50 2.68 -18.10
C PRO A 264 -16.70 2.49 -19.03
N GLY A 265 -17.66 1.64 -18.66
CA GLY A 265 -18.89 1.38 -19.42
C GLY A 265 -19.83 2.58 -19.53
N ARG A 266 -19.60 3.64 -18.74
CA ARG A 266 -20.35 4.91 -18.84
C ARG A 266 -19.77 5.89 -19.86
N PHE A 267 -18.56 5.62 -20.36
CA PHE A 267 -17.86 6.46 -21.32
C PHE A 267 -17.78 5.81 -22.70
N VAL A 268 -17.53 4.50 -22.73
CA VAL A 268 -17.35 3.71 -23.94
C VAL A 268 -17.99 2.33 -23.75
N ASP A 269 -18.31 1.64 -24.85
CA ASP A 269 -18.72 0.23 -24.76
C ASP A 269 -17.67 -0.60 -24.01
N ARG A 270 -18.14 -1.45 -23.08
CA ARG A 270 -17.25 -2.21 -22.20
C ARG A 270 -16.45 -3.26 -22.97
N GLY A 271 -17.04 -3.89 -23.98
CA GLY A 271 -16.34 -4.84 -24.85
C GLY A 271 -15.20 -4.15 -25.60
N LEU A 272 -15.50 -3.00 -26.23
CA LEU A 272 -14.52 -2.17 -26.92
C LEU A 272 -13.39 -1.70 -25.99
N TYR A 273 -13.71 -1.25 -24.78
CA TYR A 273 -12.70 -0.84 -23.79
C TYR A 273 -11.71 -1.98 -23.48
N LEU A 274 -12.23 -3.18 -23.19
CA LEU A 274 -11.41 -4.35 -22.88
C LEU A 274 -10.58 -4.79 -24.09
N ASP A 275 -11.17 -4.80 -25.29
CA ASP A 275 -10.46 -5.11 -26.54
C ASP A 275 -9.32 -4.13 -26.82
N MET A 276 -9.53 -2.84 -26.59
CA MET A 276 -8.52 -1.81 -26.80
C MET A 276 -7.36 -1.92 -25.81
N ILE A 277 -7.63 -2.25 -24.54
CA ILE A 277 -6.56 -2.48 -23.55
C ILE A 277 -5.75 -3.72 -23.90
N ASP A 278 -6.41 -4.85 -24.21
CA ASP A 278 -5.70 -6.06 -24.61
C ASP A 278 -4.84 -5.83 -25.86
N ARG A 279 -5.36 -5.07 -26.84
CA ARG A 279 -4.60 -4.67 -28.03
C ARG A 279 -3.38 -3.82 -27.65
N LEU A 280 -3.53 -2.83 -26.78
CA LEU A 280 -2.42 -1.99 -26.32
C LEU A 280 -1.35 -2.85 -25.62
N ILE A 281 -1.75 -3.74 -24.72
CA ILE A 281 -0.86 -4.67 -24.03
C ILE A 281 -0.12 -5.54 -25.06
N GLY A 282 -0.83 -6.08 -26.06
CA GLY A 282 -0.23 -6.86 -27.14
C GLY A 282 0.83 -6.09 -27.93
N VAL A 283 0.56 -4.83 -28.29
CA VAL A 283 1.52 -3.96 -28.97
C VAL A 283 2.76 -3.72 -28.10
N ILE A 284 2.58 -3.36 -26.83
CA ILE A 284 3.70 -3.16 -25.90
C ILE A 284 4.55 -4.42 -25.80
N LYS A 285 3.92 -5.59 -25.59
CA LYS A 285 4.60 -6.88 -25.45
C LYS A 285 5.33 -7.34 -26.72
N SER A 286 4.85 -6.93 -27.90
CA SER A 286 5.48 -7.23 -29.19
C SER A 286 6.61 -6.28 -29.57
N THR A 287 6.81 -5.19 -28.83
CA THR A 287 7.86 -4.21 -29.14
C THR A 287 9.24 -4.80 -28.89
N LEU A 288 10.19 -4.54 -29.78
CA LEU A 288 11.58 -4.94 -29.59
C LEU A 288 12.13 -4.34 -28.29
N THR A 289 12.81 -5.15 -27.50
CA THR A 289 13.43 -4.69 -26.27
C THR A 289 14.62 -3.79 -26.56
N ALA A 290 14.83 -2.80 -25.70
CA ALA A 290 16.07 -2.02 -25.70
C ALA A 290 17.25 -2.90 -25.26
N GLU A 291 18.47 -2.48 -25.55
CA GLU A 291 19.70 -3.16 -25.11
C GLU A 291 19.67 -3.43 -23.60
N GLY A 292 20.12 -4.63 -23.20
CA GLY A 292 20.14 -5.07 -21.81
C GLY A 292 18.79 -5.53 -21.23
N HIS A 293 17.71 -5.53 -22.03
CA HIS A 293 16.38 -5.96 -21.57
C HIS A 293 15.92 -7.25 -22.28
N GLY A 294 15.52 -8.26 -21.51
CA GLY A 294 15.06 -9.55 -22.05
C GLY A 294 13.57 -9.59 -22.41
N GLU A 295 12.73 -8.84 -21.70
CA GLU A 295 11.30 -8.72 -21.98
C GLU A 295 10.76 -7.38 -21.46
N ILE A 296 9.62 -6.93 -22.01
CA ILE A 296 8.88 -5.78 -21.50
C ILE A 296 7.79 -6.30 -20.56
N LEU A 297 7.73 -5.80 -19.33
CA LEU A 297 6.70 -6.18 -18.35
C LEU A 297 5.66 -5.06 -18.22
N ILE A 298 4.39 -5.45 -18.13
CA ILE A 298 3.29 -4.52 -17.87
C ILE A 298 3.25 -4.22 -16.35
N PRO A 299 2.96 -2.98 -15.91
CA PRO A 299 2.77 -2.69 -14.49
C PRO A 299 1.77 -3.67 -13.84
N GLY A 300 2.19 -4.29 -12.73
CA GLY A 300 1.42 -5.31 -12.02
C GLY A 300 1.73 -6.75 -12.43
N GLU A 301 2.36 -6.96 -13.59
CA GLU A 301 2.77 -8.27 -14.07
C GLU A 301 3.90 -8.91 -13.24
N PRO A 302 4.96 -8.19 -12.82
CA PRO A 302 5.97 -8.76 -11.92
C PRO A 302 5.35 -9.29 -10.64
N GLU A 303 4.44 -8.52 -10.03
CA GLU A 303 3.74 -8.87 -8.80
C GLU A 303 2.76 -10.04 -8.99
N GLU A 304 2.12 -10.13 -10.16
CA GLU A 304 1.22 -11.24 -10.51
C GLU A 304 1.99 -12.55 -10.74
N ARG A 305 3.16 -12.48 -11.39
CA ARG A 305 4.05 -13.65 -11.53
C ARG A 305 4.52 -14.14 -10.17
N GLU A 306 4.90 -13.21 -9.29
CA GLU A 306 5.32 -13.53 -7.93
C GLU A 306 4.17 -14.12 -7.10
N TYR A 307 2.96 -13.57 -7.22
CA TYR A 307 1.76 -14.11 -6.60
C TYR A 307 1.55 -15.58 -6.99
N ARG A 308 1.61 -15.92 -8.28
CA ARG A 308 1.44 -17.30 -8.76
C ARG A 308 2.56 -18.22 -8.31
N ARG A 309 3.79 -17.71 -8.18
CA ARG A 309 4.94 -18.48 -7.68
C ARG A 309 4.78 -18.77 -6.19
N ARG A 310 4.66 -17.72 -5.35
CA ARG A 310 4.57 -17.83 -3.89
C ARG A 310 3.27 -18.50 -3.42
N SER A 311 2.19 -18.44 -4.20
CA SER A 311 0.96 -19.20 -3.89
C SER A 311 1.14 -20.71 -4.02
N ARG A 312 2.09 -21.17 -4.85
CA ARG A 312 2.41 -22.60 -5.02
C ARG A 312 3.57 -23.05 -4.14
N GLU A 313 4.58 -22.19 -4.00
CA GLU A 313 5.83 -22.53 -3.33
C GLU A 313 5.85 -22.14 -1.85
N GLY A 314 4.93 -21.29 -1.39
CA GLY A 314 4.93 -20.71 -0.05
C GLY A 314 5.64 -19.35 0.03
N LEU A 315 5.58 -18.73 1.21
CA LEU A 315 6.21 -17.45 1.52
C LEU A 315 7.63 -17.66 2.04
N ASP A 316 8.59 -16.98 1.43
CA ASP A 316 9.97 -16.92 1.93
C ASP A 316 10.08 -15.77 2.93
N LEU A 317 9.76 -16.05 4.19
CA LEU A 317 9.88 -15.11 5.29
C LEU A 317 11.24 -15.24 5.96
N ASP A 318 11.91 -14.12 6.19
CA ASP A 318 13.16 -14.12 6.93
C ASP A 318 12.95 -14.53 8.40
N LYS A 319 14.03 -15.01 9.02
CA LYS A 319 13.99 -15.54 10.39
C LYS A 319 13.52 -14.49 11.41
N GLU A 320 13.93 -13.22 11.26
CA GLU A 320 13.54 -12.13 12.17
C GLU A 320 12.03 -11.88 12.10
N THR A 321 11.45 -11.92 10.90
CA THR A 321 10.00 -11.79 10.69
C THR A 321 9.22 -12.96 11.30
N LEU A 322 9.70 -14.20 11.15
CA LEU A 322 9.07 -15.38 11.75
C LEU A 322 9.13 -15.35 13.28
N GLU A 323 10.29 -15.06 13.86
CA GLU A 323 10.47 -14.93 15.30
C GLU A 323 9.56 -13.83 15.87
N MET A 324 9.48 -12.68 15.19
CA MET A 324 8.57 -11.60 15.56
C MET A 324 7.11 -12.04 15.61
N LEU A 325 6.62 -12.80 14.62
CA LEU A 325 5.24 -13.31 14.63
C LEU A 325 5.01 -14.29 15.78
N VAL A 326 5.96 -15.20 16.01
CA VAL A 326 5.90 -16.20 17.09
C VAL A 326 5.88 -15.55 18.46
N ASP A 327 6.74 -14.55 18.69
CA ASP A 327 6.85 -13.86 19.97
C ASP A 327 5.58 -13.06 20.28
N ILE A 328 5.04 -12.36 19.29
CA ILE A 328 3.76 -11.63 19.44
C ILE A 328 2.60 -12.61 19.68
N ALA A 329 2.54 -13.72 18.94
CA ALA A 329 1.48 -14.72 19.15
C ALA A 329 1.54 -15.30 20.57
N ARG A 330 2.73 -15.69 21.06
CA ARG A 330 2.94 -16.21 22.41
C ARG A 330 2.58 -15.21 23.49
N SER A 331 2.99 -13.94 23.35
CA SER A 331 2.69 -12.90 24.35
C SER A 331 1.19 -12.62 24.48
N ARG A 332 0.41 -12.96 23.45
CA ARG A 332 -1.05 -12.83 23.42
C ARG A 332 -1.81 -14.13 23.67
N GLY A 333 -1.12 -15.23 23.96
CA GLY A 333 -1.75 -16.54 24.17
C GLY A 333 -2.43 -17.11 22.92
N VAL A 334 -1.99 -16.69 21.73
CA VAL A 334 -2.46 -17.24 20.44
C VAL A 334 -1.76 -18.56 20.18
N ASP A 335 -2.53 -19.59 19.85
CA ASP A 335 -1.97 -20.89 19.48
C ASP A 335 -1.24 -20.79 18.14
N ILE A 336 -0.03 -21.35 18.09
CA ILE A 336 0.83 -21.28 16.91
C ILE A 336 0.75 -22.61 16.21
N ASP A 337 0.28 -22.58 14.97
CA ASP A 337 0.33 -23.75 14.10
C ASP A 337 1.80 -24.20 13.96
N LYS A 338 2.07 -25.46 14.31
CA LYS A 338 3.43 -26.03 14.28
C LYS A 338 4.07 -25.92 12.91
N ARG A 339 3.29 -25.87 11.82
CA ARG A 339 3.77 -25.66 10.45
C ARG A 339 4.44 -24.31 10.22
N LEU A 340 4.19 -23.32 11.09
CA LEU A 340 4.89 -22.03 11.08
C LEU A 340 6.34 -22.14 11.58
N LEU A 341 6.65 -23.17 12.38
CA LEU A 341 7.93 -23.30 13.10
C LEU A 341 8.99 -24.12 12.35
N GLY A 342 8.64 -24.72 11.21
CA GLY A 342 9.49 -25.64 10.45
C GLY A 342 9.20 -27.09 10.79
#